data_AF-A0A7H0XLQ9-F1
#
_entry.id   AF-A0A7H0XLQ9-F1
#
_cell.length_a   1.000
_cell.length_b   1.000
_cell.length_c   1.000
_cell.angle_alpha   90.00
_cell.angle_beta   90.00
_cell.angle_gamma   90.00
#
_symmetry.space_group_name_H-M   'P 1'
#
loop_
_entity.id
_entity.type
_entity.pdbx_description
1 polymer ?
#
loop_
_entity_poly.entity_id
_entity_poly.type
_entity_poly.pdbx_seq_one_letter_code
_entity_poly.pdbx_strand_id
1 'polypeptide(L)'
;NVWCAAGKGTFGTDEVIHRIAGVNLSRVVSHRTVILPQLGAVGVAAHEVLKKSGFRVLYGPVRAKDIPQLFANGMQATEKMRTVNFPIGDRAVLAPMELVGAIVPLLIAFGILFLLNAVGFGHYGWVDLYGILGAVFVGAVAAPILLPWIPGRAFSFKGGLLGLF
;
A
#
# COMPACT_ATOMS: atom_id res chain seq x y z
N ASN A 1 0.64 6.92 1.86
CA ASN A 1 0.07 7.17 0.51
C ASN A 1 -1.46 7.25 0.64
N VAL A 2 -2.17 7.75 -0.39
CA VAL A 2 -3.64 7.97 -0.32
C VAL A 2 -4.40 6.65 -0.10
N TRP A 3 -3.97 5.55 -0.71
CA TRP A 3 -4.60 4.24 -0.55
C TRP A 3 -4.56 3.75 0.90
N CYS A 4 -3.37 3.76 1.52
CA CYS A 4 -3.22 3.41 2.93
C CYS A 4 -3.97 4.38 3.85
N ALA A 5 -3.98 5.68 3.52
CA ALA A 5 -4.69 6.67 4.31
C ALA A 5 -6.21 6.44 4.28
N ALA A 6 -6.74 6.06 3.11
CA ALA A 6 -8.15 5.70 2.94
C ALA A 6 -8.49 4.40 3.67
N GLY A 7 -7.65 3.37 3.55
CA GLY A 7 -7.82 2.11 4.28
C GLY A 7 -7.69 2.26 5.81
N LYS A 8 -6.87 3.20 6.29
CA LYS A 8 -6.70 3.52 7.72
C LYS A 8 -7.71 4.55 8.26
N GLY A 9 -8.63 5.04 7.42
CA GLY A 9 -9.64 6.03 7.81
C GLY A 9 -9.17 7.49 7.93
N THR A 10 -7.87 7.75 7.85
CA THR A 10 -7.31 9.11 7.88
C THR A 10 -7.61 9.94 6.61
N PHE A 11 -7.96 9.28 5.51
CA PHE A 11 -8.51 9.91 4.31
C PHE A 11 -9.93 9.40 4.09
N GLY A 12 -10.88 9.99 4.82
CA GLY A 12 -12.26 9.54 4.89
C GLY A 12 -13.28 10.60 4.49
N THR A 13 -14.56 10.21 4.44
CA THR A 13 -15.68 11.10 4.12
C THR A 13 -15.69 12.38 4.97
N ASP A 14 -15.59 12.24 6.28
CA ASP A 14 -15.68 13.39 7.19
C ASP A 14 -14.48 14.32 7.06
N GLU A 15 -13.27 13.77 6.83
CA GLU A 15 -12.08 14.58 6.56
C GLU A 15 -12.25 15.40 5.27
N VAL A 16 -12.77 14.80 4.20
CA VAL A 16 -13.05 15.53 2.94
C VAL A 16 -14.05 16.65 3.17
N ILE A 17 -15.15 16.39 3.89
CA ILE A 17 -16.16 17.41 4.20
C ILE A 17 -15.56 18.52 5.05
N HIS A 18 -14.81 18.17 6.08
CA HIS A 18 -14.16 19.12 6.97
C HIS A 18 -13.19 20.03 6.20
N ARG A 19 -12.40 19.49 5.27
CA ARG A 19 -11.50 20.28 4.42
C ARG A 19 -12.24 21.19 3.45
N ILE A 20 -13.32 20.72 2.82
CA ILE A 20 -14.16 21.53 1.92
C ILE A 20 -14.74 22.74 2.68
N ALA A 21 -15.23 22.51 3.91
CA ALA A 21 -15.76 23.57 4.76
C ALA A 21 -14.67 24.51 5.27
N GLY A 22 -13.53 23.96 5.73
CA GLY A 22 -12.43 24.73 6.31
C GLY A 22 -11.80 25.72 5.33
N VAL A 23 -11.76 25.41 4.03
CA VAL A 23 -11.28 26.34 2.99
C VAL A 23 -12.39 27.19 2.38
N ASN A 24 -13.63 27.07 2.86
CA ASN A 24 -14.82 27.71 2.28
C ASN A 24 -14.89 27.54 0.75
N LEU A 25 -14.67 26.31 0.27
CA LEU A 25 -14.52 26.03 -1.16
C LEU A 25 -15.71 26.53 -1.99
N SER A 26 -16.89 26.56 -1.38
CA SER A 26 -18.12 27.05 -1.99
C SER A 26 -18.11 28.52 -2.40
N ARG A 27 -17.21 29.33 -1.82
CA ARG A 27 -16.99 30.75 -2.14
C ARG A 27 -15.86 30.98 -3.15
N VAL A 28 -15.01 29.97 -3.36
CA VAL A 28 -13.83 30.08 -4.23
C VAL A 28 -14.16 29.65 -5.66
N VAL A 29 -14.97 28.61 -5.81
CA VAL A 29 -15.33 28.05 -7.13
C VAL A 29 -16.84 28.11 -7.36
N SER A 30 -17.23 28.41 -8.61
CA SER A 30 -18.63 28.44 -9.06
C SER A 30 -19.22 27.03 -9.24
N HIS A 31 -18.37 26.03 -9.54
CA HIS A 31 -18.79 24.64 -9.65
C HIS A 31 -18.89 23.95 -8.28
N ARG A 32 -19.61 22.82 -8.24
CA ARG A 32 -19.81 21.99 -7.04
C ARG A 32 -19.27 20.58 -7.25
N THR A 33 -18.07 20.47 -7.80
CA THR A 33 -17.39 19.20 -8.09
C THR A 33 -15.99 19.19 -7.49
N VAL A 34 -15.63 18.12 -6.80
CA VAL A 34 -14.28 17.86 -6.26
C VAL A 34 -13.75 16.58 -6.89
N ILE A 35 -12.53 16.64 -7.44
CA ILE A 35 -11.86 15.47 -8.00
C ILE A 35 -11.03 14.82 -6.90
N LEU A 36 -11.31 13.56 -6.59
CA LEU A 36 -10.54 12.75 -5.65
C LEU A 36 -9.72 11.69 -6.40
N PRO A 37 -8.56 11.26 -5.87
CA PRO A 37 -7.79 10.17 -6.46
C PRO A 37 -8.60 8.87 -6.49
N GLN A 38 -8.47 8.07 -7.57
CA GLN A 38 -9.16 6.77 -7.70
C GLN A 38 -8.91 5.87 -6.48
N LEU A 39 -7.67 5.89 -5.96
CA LEU A 39 -7.23 5.09 -4.83
C LEU A 39 -7.81 5.53 -3.48
N GLY A 40 -8.47 6.70 -3.41
CA GLY A 40 -9.19 7.16 -2.23
C GLY A 40 -10.61 6.59 -2.11
N ALA A 41 -11.14 5.94 -3.16
CA ALA A 41 -12.53 5.50 -3.21
C ALA A 41 -12.91 4.47 -2.13
N VAL A 42 -11.93 3.74 -1.58
CA VAL A 42 -12.15 2.77 -0.51
C VAL A 42 -12.47 3.41 0.85
N GLY A 43 -12.13 4.68 1.04
CA GLY A 43 -12.32 5.40 2.31
C GLY A 43 -13.36 6.51 2.28
N VAL A 44 -13.80 6.93 1.08
CA VAL A 44 -14.69 8.09 0.91
C VAL A 44 -16.04 7.68 0.31
N ALA A 45 -17.11 7.91 1.06
CA ALA A 45 -18.46 7.73 0.57
C ALA A 45 -18.93 8.97 -0.22
N ALA A 46 -18.81 8.92 -1.54
CA ALA A 46 -19.13 10.04 -2.43
C ALA A 46 -20.55 10.61 -2.25
N HIS A 47 -21.52 9.73 -1.97
CA HIS A 47 -22.91 10.16 -1.73
C HIS A 47 -23.07 10.95 -0.42
N GLU A 48 -22.30 10.62 0.62
CA GLU A 48 -22.35 11.35 1.89
C GLU A 48 -21.67 12.71 1.77
N VAL A 49 -20.55 12.78 1.04
CA VAL A 49 -19.89 14.04 0.72
C VAL A 49 -20.87 14.96 0.00
N LEU A 50 -21.60 14.46 -1.01
CA LEU A 50 -22.61 15.24 -1.72
C LEU A 50 -23.74 15.69 -0.78
N LYS A 51 -24.28 14.80 0.04
CA LYS A 51 -25.39 15.10 0.96
C LYS A 51 -25.02 16.16 2.00
N LYS A 52 -23.82 16.06 2.58
CA LYS A 52 -23.37 16.92 3.69
C LYS A 52 -22.70 18.23 3.24
N SER A 53 -21.95 18.21 2.13
CA SER A 53 -21.19 19.38 1.65
C SER A 53 -21.81 20.07 0.42
N GLY A 54 -22.72 19.40 -0.29
CA GLY A 54 -23.24 19.86 -1.58
C GLY A 54 -22.25 19.73 -2.74
N PHE A 55 -21.06 19.17 -2.51
CA PHE A 55 -20.07 18.90 -3.57
C PHE A 55 -20.16 17.47 -4.08
N ARG A 56 -20.24 17.32 -5.39
CA ARG A 56 -20.14 16.05 -6.09
C ARG A 56 -18.69 15.60 -6.12
N VAL A 57 -18.44 14.38 -5.66
CA VAL A 57 -17.13 13.73 -5.80
C VAL A 57 -17.04 13.07 -7.16
N LEU A 58 -15.98 13.40 -7.90
CA LEU A 58 -15.57 12.68 -9.11
C LEU A 58 -14.26 11.96 -8.83
N TYR A 59 -14.20 10.66 -9.13
CA TYR A 59 -12.96 9.92 -9.03
C TYR A 59 -12.11 10.13 -10.29
N GLY A 60 -10.98 10.79 -10.11
CA GLY A 60 -9.98 11.06 -11.14
C GLY A 60 -8.99 9.90 -11.32
N PRO A 61 -7.89 10.11 -12.05
CA PRO A 61 -6.90 9.07 -12.33
C PRO A 61 -6.17 8.58 -11.07
N VAL A 62 -5.52 7.42 -11.19
CA VAL A 62 -4.59 6.87 -10.20
C VAL A 62 -3.35 7.77 -10.05
N ARG A 63 -2.81 8.27 -11.16
CA ARG A 63 -1.61 9.11 -11.18
C ARG A 63 -1.99 10.56 -11.48
N ALA A 64 -1.48 11.50 -10.67
CA ALA A 64 -1.79 12.93 -10.82
C ALA A 64 -1.36 13.52 -12.17
N LYS A 65 -0.33 12.93 -12.81
CA LYS A 65 0.16 13.35 -14.13
C LYS A 65 -0.89 13.19 -15.25
N ASP A 66 -1.90 12.35 -15.04
CA ASP A 66 -2.95 12.08 -16.04
C ASP A 66 -4.14 13.06 -15.91
N ILE A 67 -4.11 13.99 -14.94
CA ILE A 67 -5.17 14.99 -14.72
C ILE A 67 -5.41 15.87 -15.95
N PRO A 68 -4.38 16.40 -16.66
CA PRO A 68 -4.63 17.20 -17.87
C PRO A 68 -5.39 16.41 -18.94
N GLN A 69 -5.07 15.13 -19.09
CA GLN A 69 -5.73 14.26 -20.06
C GLN A 69 -7.15 13.89 -19.63
N LEU A 70 -7.42 13.80 -18.31
CA LEU A 70 -8.79 13.68 -17.79
C LEU A 70 -9.66 14.86 -18.23
N PHE A 71 -9.14 16.09 -18.13
CA PHE A 71 -9.86 17.29 -18.58
C PHE A 71 -10.06 17.30 -20.09
N ALA A 72 -9.04 16.92 -20.87
CA ALA A 72 -9.14 16.80 -22.33
C ALA A 72 -10.22 15.78 -22.76
N ASN A 73 -10.42 14.72 -21.98
CA ASN A 73 -11.43 13.70 -22.21
C ASN A 73 -12.82 14.03 -21.63
N GLY A 74 -13.08 15.30 -21.30
CA GLY A 74 -14.38 15.73 -20.77
C GLY A 74 -14.71 15.14 -19.40
N MET A 75 -13.70 15.03 -18.51
CA MET A 75 -13.84 14.51 -17.14
C MET A 75 -14.13 13.00 -17.06
N GLN A 76 -13.86 12.25 -18.13
CA GLN A 76 -14.00 10.80 -18.15
C GLN A 76 -12.65 10.11 -18.00
N ALA A 77 -12.47 9.42 -16.88
CA ALA A 77 -11.27 8.61 -16.64
C ALA A 77 -11.32 7.35 -17.51
N THR A 78 -10.36 7.25 -18.44
CA THR A 78 -10.14 6.04 -19.26
C THR A 78 -9.71 4.84 -18.41
N GLU A 79 -9.87 3.63 -18.93
CA GLU A 79 -9.46 2.40 -18.24
C GLU A 79 -7.98 2.43 -17.83
N LYS A 80 -7.08 2.89 -18.70
CA LYS A 80 -5.65 3.03 -18.41
C LYS A 80 -5.36 3.93 -17.21
N MET A 81 -6.16 4.98 -17.01
CA MET A 81 -6.03 5.90 -15.87
C MET A 81 -6.54 5.31 -14.56
N ARG A 82 -7.41 4.30 -14.63
CA ARG A 82 -7.97 3.59 -13.47
C ARG A 82 -7.11 2.39 -13.06
N THR A 83 -6.28 1.88 -13.96
CA THR A 83 -5.41 0.73 -13.70
C THR A 83 -4.10 1.15 -13.05
N VAL A 84 -3.78 0.53 -11.92
CA VAL A 84 -2.46 0.66 -11.29
C VAL A 84 -1.48 -0.27 -11.99
N ASN A 85 -0.53 0.29 -12.74
CA ASN A 85 0.64 -0.45 -13.16
C ASN A 85 1.62 -0.53 -11.99
N PHE A 86 1.92 -1.74 -11.56
CA PHE A 86 2.89 -2.03 -10.50
C PHE A 86 4.12 -2.67 -11.16
N PRO A 87 5.09 -1.90 -11.67
CA PRO A 87 6.33 -2.42 -12.25
C PRO A 87 7.29 -2.94 -11.17
N ILE A 88 8.33 -3.66 -11.56
CA ILE A 88 9.34 -4.21 -10.63
C ILE A 88 9.99 -3.10 -9.78
N GLY A 89 10.25 -1.93 -10.37
CA GLY A 89 10.80 -0.78 -9.64
C GLY A 89 9.91 -0.32 -8.47
N ASP A 90 8.61 -0.21 -8.69
CA ASP A 90 7.65 0.16 -7.62
C ASP A 90 7.58 -0.93 -6.53
N ARG A 91 7.83 -2.21 -6.88
CA ARG A 91 7.91 -3.31 -5.91
C ARG A 91 9.19 -3.31 -5.10
N ALA A 92 10.33 -2.94 -5.70
CA ALA A 92 11.60 -2.86 -4.99
C ALA A 92 11.56 -1.79 -3.89
N VAL A 93 10.77 -0.73 -4.06
CA VAL A 93 10.55 0.30 -3.02
C VAL A 93 9.82 -0.25 -1.79
N LEU A 94 9.11 -1.38 -1.90
CA LEU A 94 8.50 -2.04 -0.75
C LEU A 94 9.54 -2.76 0.13
N ALA A 95 10.62 -3.26 -0.46
CA ALA A 95 11.59 -4.10 0.24
C ALA A 95 12.22 -3.45 1.49
N PRO A 96 12.62 -2.15 1.48
CA PRO A 96 13.08 -1.48 2.69
C PRO A 96 12.05 -1.42 3.81
N MET A 97 10.77 -1.23 3.46
CA MET A 97 9.69 -1.17 4.46
C MET A 97 9.47 -2.54 5.11
N GLU A 98 9.48 -3.61 4.32
CA GLU A 98 9.39 -4.98 4.82
C GLU A 98 10.60 -5.35 5.69
N LEU A 99 11.81 -4.91 5.31
CA LEU A 99 13.03 -5.16 6.07
C LEU A 99 12.98 -4.49 7.46
N VAL A 100 12.49 -3.25 7.54
CA VAL A 100 12.28 -2.57 8.83
C VAL A 100 11.26 -3.34 9.69
N GLY A 101 10.17 -3.82 9.08
CA GLY A 101 9.19 -4.67 9.75
C GLY A 101 9.76 -5.99 10.25
N ALA A 102 10.78 -6.53 9.57
CA ALA A 102 11.44 -7.79 9.93
C ALA A 102 12.43 -7.66 11.11
N ILE A 103 12.87 -6.45 11.49
CA ILE A 103 13.86 -6.26 12.56
C ILE A 103 13.37 -6.80 13.91
N VAL A 104 12.12 -6.51 14.29
CA VAL A 104 11.57 -6.96 15.58
C VAL A 104 11.44 -8.49 15.64
N PRO A 105 10.81 -9.16 14.65
CA PRO A 105 10.82 -10.61 14.57
C PRO A 105 12.22 -11.23 14.60
N LEU A 106 13.18 -10.59 13.90
CA LEU A 106 14.56 -11.04 13.84
C LEU A 106 15.25 -11.00 15.21
N LEU A 107 15.08 -9.90 15.96
CA LEU A 107 15.61 -9.78 17.32
C LEU A 107 14.99 -10.80 18.28
N ILE A 108 13.68 -11.05 18.16
CA ILE A 108 12.99 -12.07 18.96
C ILE A 108 13.55 -13.46 18.64
N ALA A 109 13.71 -13.79 17.35
CA ALA A 109 14.26 -15.07 16.92
C ALA A 109 15.70 -15.27 17.44
N PHE A 110 16.56 -14.26 17.34
CA PHE A 110 17.90 -14.32 17.92
C PHE A 110 17.88 -14.45 19.44
N GLY A 111 17.00 -13.75 20.14
CA GLY A 111 16.86 -13.87 21.58
C GLY A 111 16.48 -15.30 22.01
N ILE A 112 15.55 -15.93 21.30
CA ILE A 112 15.15 -17.32 21.54
C ILE A 112 16.32 -18.27 21.29
N LEU A 113 17.00 -18.14 20.15
CA LEU A 113 18.16 -18.97 19.80
C LEU A 113 19.31 -18.83 20.81
N PHE A 114 19.57 -17.61 21.26
CA PHE A 114 20.58 -17.33 22.28
C PHE A 114 20.23 -18.01 23.62
N LEU A 115 18.97 -17.93 24.06
CA LEU A 115 18.53 -18.61 25.28
C LEU A 115 18.63 -20.13 25.15
N LEU A 116 18.23 -20.71 24.02
CA LEU A 116 18.33 -22.15 23.78
C LEU A 116 19.79 -22.61 23.78
N ASN A 117 20.71 -21.81 23.22
CA ASN A 117 22.14 -22.08 23.26
C ASN A 117 22.69 -22.00 24.69
N ALA A 118 22.31 -20.98 25.46
CA ALA A 118 22.75 -20.77 26.83
C ALA A 118 22.28 -21.88 27.79
N VAL A 119 21.10 -22.46 27.55
CA VAL A 119 20.57 -23.60 28.33
C VAL A 119 21.13 -24.94 27.85
N GLY A 120 21.94 -24.96 26.78
CA GLY A 120 22.58 -26.17 26.27
C GLY A 120 21.69 -27.04 25.38
N PHE A 121 20.54 -26.53 24.94
CA PHE A 121 19.59 -27.22 24.06
C PHE A 121 19.96 -27.15 22.55
N GLY A 122 21.24 -26.98 22.22
CA GLY A 122 21.75 -27.01 20.85
C GLY A 122 22.94 -26.08 20.59
N HIS A 123 23.70 -26.35 19.53
CA HIS A 123 24.73 -25.45 19.01
C HIS A 123 24.16 -24.62 17.88
N TYR A 124 23.69 -23.41 18.19
CA TYR A 124 23.23 -22.46 17.20
C TYR A 124 24.42 -21.59 16.79
N GLY A 125 24.79 -21.66 15.52
CA GLY A 125 26.04 -21.09 15.02
C GLY A 125 25.84 -20.22 13.80
N TRP A 126 26.90 -20.09 13.01
CA TRP A 126 26.89 -19.33 11.76
C TRP A 126 25.83 -19.82 10.77
N VAL A 127 25.54 -21.13 10.75
CA VAL A 127 24.55 -21.73 9.83
C VAL A 127 23.14 -21.19 10.10
N ASP A 128 22.72 -21.12 11.37
CA ASP A 128 21.39 -20.60 11.74
C ASP A 128 21.27 -19.10 11.45
N LEU A 129 22.35 -18.35 11.68
CA LEU A 129 22.45 -16.93 11.33
C LEU A 129 22.25 -16.73 9.83
N TYR A 130 22.96 -17.49 8.98
CA TYR A 130 22.78 -17.42 7.53
C TYR A 130 21.39 -17.88 7.09
N GLY A 131 20.81 -18.89 7.74
CA GLY A 131 19.46 -19.36 7.48
C GLY A 131 18.40 -18.29 7.75
N ILE A 132 18.48 -17.61 8.88
CA ILE A 132 17.55 -16.53 9.24
C ILE A 132 17.71 -15.32 8.32
N LEU A 133 18.95 -14.91 8.04
CA LEU A 133 19.22 -13.81 7.11
C LEU A 133 18.72 -14.15 5.70
N GLY A 134 18.90 -15.40 5.26
CA GLY A 134 18.34 -15.93 4.02
C GLY A 134 16.81 -15.86 4.00
N ALA A 135 16.15 -16.30 5.06
CA ALA A 135 14.69 -16.25 5.17
C ALA A 135 14.15 -14.80 5.13
N VAL A 136 14.82 -13.87 5.81
CA VAL A 136 14.47 -12.44 5.77
C VAL A 136 14.67 -11.88 4.36
N PHE A 137 15.77 -12.23 3.69
CA PHE A 137 16.03 -11.78 2.32
C PHE A 137 14.99 -12.33 1.33
N VAL A 138 14.66 -13.62 1.44
CA VAL A 138 13.64 -14.26 0.59
C VAL A 138 12.28 -13.63 0.80
N GLY A 139 11.88 -13.39 2.06
CA GLY A 139 10.58 -12.79 2.39
C GLY A 139 10.47 -11.30 2.06
N ALA A 140 11.47 -10.50 2.46
CA ALA A 140 11.40 -9.04 2.36
C ALA A 140 11.84 -8.50 0.98
N VAL A 141 12.71 -9.22 0.26
CA VAL A 141 13.29 -8.74 -1.00
C VAL A 141 12.88 -9.62 -2.17
N ALA A 142 13.11 -10.94 -2.10
CA ALA A 142 12.86 -11.82 -3.24
C ALA A 142 11.36 -11.99 -3.52
N ALA A 143 10.53 -12.12 -2.48
CA ALA A 143 9.09 -12.32 -2.64
C ALA A 143 8.37 -11.18 -3.38
N PRO A 144 8.50 -9.89 -3.00
CA PRO A 144 7.86 -8.81 -3.74
C PRO A 144 8.35 -8.73 -5.19
N ILE A 145 9.63 -9.02 -5.45
CA ILE A 145 10.19 -8.97 -6.81
C ILE A 145 9.70 -10.15 -7.66
N LEU A 146 9.67 -11.36 -7.10
CA LEU A 146 9.38 -12.61 -7.82
C LEU A 146 7.89 -12.93 -7.96
N LEU A 147 7.05 -12.30 -7.14
CA LEU A 147 5.59 -12.43 -7.13
C LEU A 147 4.88 -12.42 -8.51
N PRO A 148 5.31 -11.60 -9.50
CA PRO A 148 4.71 -11.58 -10.85
C PRO A 148 4.96 -12.87 -11.64
N TRP A 149 6.10 -13.54 -11.42
CA TRP A 149 6.49 -14.74 -12.16
C TRP A 149 6.04 -16.03 -11.49
N ILE A 150 5.69 -16.00 -10.21
CA ILE A 150 5.21 -17.19 -9.50
C ILE A 150 3.76 -17.46 -9.88
N PRO A 151 3.44 -18.64 -10.43
CA PRO A 151 2.09 -19.01 -10.83
C PRO A 151 1.15 -19.15 -9.62
N GLY A 152 -0.14 -18.94 -9.85
CA GLY A 152 -1.19 -19.09 -8.83
C GLY A 152 -1.80 -17.77 -8.34
N ARG A 153 -3.01 -17.85 -7.77
CA ARG A 153 -3.75 -16.68 -7.26
C ARG A 153 -3.55 -16.45 -5.76
N ALA A 154 -3.32 -17.51 -4.99
CA ALA A 154 -3.19 -17.43 -3.53
C ALA A 154 -1.80 -16.95 -3.13
N PHE A 155 -1.73 -15.85 -2.38
CA PHE A 155 -0.46 -15.32 -1.85
C PHE A 155 0.23 -16.29 -0.89
N SER A 156 -0.54 -17.03 -0.07
CA SER A 156 0.03 -18.04 0.85
C SER A 156 0.74 -19.18 0.10
N PHE A 157 0.23 -19.59 -1.06
CA PHE A 157 0.86 -20.61 -1.89
C PHE A 157 2.18 -20.11 -2.48
N LYS A 158 2.21 -18.85 -2.96
CA LYS A 158 3.43 -18.23 -3.50
C LYS A 158 4.50 -18.05 -2.42
N GLY A 159 4.10 -17.63 -1.23
CA GLY A 159 5.00 -17.51 -0.08
C GLY A 159 5.56 -18.87 0.33
N GLY A 160 4.71 -19.90 0.41
CA GLY A 160 5.14 -21.26 0.72
C GLY A 160 6.13 -21.82 -0.30
N LEU A 161 5.89 -21.60 -1.60
CA LEU A 161 6.83 -22.00 -2.65
C LEU A 161 8.19 -21.32 -2.53
N LEU A 162 8.22 -20.03 -2.18
CA LEU A 162 9.47 -19.30 -1.99
C LEU A 162 10.22 -19.73 -0.73
N GLY A 163 9.50 -20.12 0.33
CA GLY A 163 10.11 -20.57 1.58
C GLY A 163 10.57 -22.04 1.58
N LEU A 164 10.28 -22.80 0.52
CA LEU A 164 10.77 -24.18 0.36
C LEU A 164 12.22 -24.25 -0.15
N PHE A 165 12.76 -23.15 -0.69
CA PHE A 165 14.11 -23.03 -1.22
C PHE A 165 14.94 -22.12 -0.32
#